data_AF-A0AA95H1D3-F1
#
_entry.id   AF-A0AA95H1D3-F1
#
_cell.length_a   1.000
_cell.length_b   1.000
_cell.length_c   1.000
_cell.angle_alpha   90.00
_cell.angle_beta   90.00
_cell.angle_gamma   90.00
#
_symmetry.space_group_name_H-M   'P 1'
#
loop_
_entity.id
_entity.type
_entity.pdbx_description
1 polymer ?
#
loop_
_entity_poly.entity_id
_entity_poly.type
_entity_poly.pdbx_seq_one_letter_code
_entity_poly.pdbx_strand_id
1 'polypeptide(L)' 'MKAKAAEPAELPCINLDDWMQGFKKIMLKHGTRPYFLTITRKGNLILTAAADVPNPQSDKD' A
#
# COMPACT_ATOMS: atom_id res chain seq x y z
N MET A 1 12.63 -35.41 15.38
CA MET A 1 13.21 -34.69 14.24
C MET A 1 12.39 -33.42 14.04
N LYS A 2 12.97 -32.22 14.22
CA LYS A 2 12.25 -30.95 13.97
C LYS A 2 12.41 -30.61 12.48
N ALA A 3 11.30 -30.46 11.77
CA ALA A 3 11.30 -30.00 10.39
C ALA A 3 11.86 -28.58 10.35
N LYS A 4 12.94 -28.39 9.58
CA LYS A 4 13.45 -27.06 9.25
C LYS A 4 12.41 -26.42 8.35
N ALA A 5 11.72 -25.38 8.84
CA ALA A 5 10.81 -24.60 8.02
C ALA A 5 11.61 -24.08 6.82
N ALA A 6 11.15 -24.39 5.60
CA ALA A 6 11.73 -23.82 4.40
C ALA A 6 11.61 -22.29 4.51
N GLU A 7 12.73 -21.59 4.46
CA GLU A 7 12.71 -20.12 4.38
C GLU A 7 11.89 -19.76 3.13
N PRO A 8 10.90 -18.86 3.25
CA PRO A 8 10.08 -18.49 2.10
C PRO A 8 10.99 -17.91 1.00
N ALA A 9 10.75 -18.34 -0.24
CA ALA A 9 11.35 -17.75 -1.42
C ALA A 9 11.24 -16.22 -1.33
N GLU A 10 12.33 -15.53 -1.64
CA GLU A 10 12.49 -14.07 -1.49
C GLU A 10 11.23 -13.33 -1.97
N LEU A 11 10.66 -12.51 -1.09
CA LEU A 11 9.50 -11.71 -1.43
C LEU A 11 9.88 -10.67 -2.49
N PRO A 12 8.99 -10.38 -3.46
CA PRO A 12 9.21 -9.29 -4.40
C PRO A 12 9.49 -7.98 -3.65
N CYS A 13 10.63 -7.37 -3.96
CA CYS A 13 11.05 -6.08 -3.41
C CYS A 13 10.67 -4.96 -4.37
N ILE A 14 10.14 -3.86 -3.84
CA ILE A 14 9.80 -2.65 -4.60
C ILE A 14 10.59 -1.50 -4.00
N ASN A 15 11.30 -0.75 -4.85
CA ASN A 15 11.92 0.50 -4.46
C ASN A 15 10.85 1.59 -4.30
N LEU A 16 10.73 2.12 -3.09
CA LEU A 16 9.74 3.14 -2.78
C LEU A 16 10.03 4.50 -3.42
N ASP A 17 11.30 4.84 -3.65
CA ASP A 17 11.64 6.11 -4.29
C ASP A 17 11.08 6.19 -5.71
N ASP A 18 11.21 5.09 -6.46
CA ASP A 18 10.69 4.96 -7.82
C ASP A 18 9.16 4.97 -7.83
N TRP A 19 8.54 4.33 -6.84
CA TRP A 19 7.10 4.21 -6.78
C TRP A 19 6.40 5.48 -6.28
N MET A 20 7.04 6.20 -5.36
CA MET A 20 6.52 7.44 -4.81
C MET A 20 6.82 8.66 -5.70
N GLN A 21 7.74 8.58 -6.67
CA GLN A 21 7.98 9.63 -7.68
C GLN A 21 8.14 11.04 -7.08
N GLY A 22 8.78 11.14 -5.91
CA GLY A 22 8.97 12.40 -5.18
C GLY A 22 7.75 12.90 -4.38
N PHE A 23 6.60 12.22 -4.45
CA PHE A 23 5.46 12.52 -3.59
C PHE A 23 5.70 12.04 -2.16
N LYS A 24 5.30 12.84 -1.17
CA LYS A 24 5.36 12.44 0.25
C LYS A 24 4.17 11.59 0.69
N LYS A 25 3.10 11.57 -0.11
CA LYS A 25 1.86 10.84 0.14
C LYS A 25 1.29 10.38 -1.20
N ILE A 26 1.08 9.09 -1.36
CA ILE A 26 0.44 8.48 -2.55
C ILE A 26 -0.79 7.68 -2.14
N MET A 27 -1.73 7.50 -3.07
CA MET A 27 -2.91 6.67 -2.86
C MET A 27 -2.70 5.28 -3.47
N LEU A 28 -2.88 4.25 -2.67
CA LEU A 28 -2.83 2.86 -3.09
C LEU A 28 -4.25 2.36 -3.28
N LYS A 29 -4.57 1.90 -4.48
CA LYS A 29 -5.87 1.28 -4.76
C LYS A 29 -5.76 -0.21 -4.50
N HIS A 30 -6.57 -0.73 -3.57
CA HIS A 30 -6.63 -2.17 -3.30
C HIS A 30 -8.10 -2.61 -3.24
N GLY A 31 -8.59 -3.13 -4.37
CA GLY A 31 -10.01 -3.40 -4.55
C GLY A 31 -10.84 -2.11 -4.39
N THR A 32 -11.89 -2.19 -3.58
CA THR A 32 -12.77 -1.04 -3.28
C THR A 32 -12.22 -0.14 -2.18
N ARG A 33 -11.16 -0.55 -1.48
CA ARG A 33 -10.61 0.17 -0.33
C ARG A 33 -9.34 0.93 -0.73
N PRO A 34 -9.39 2.26 -0.81
CA PRO A 34 -8.19 3.06 -1.01
C PRO A 34 -7.39 3.17 0.29
N TYR A 35 -6.07 3.23 0.16
CA TYR A 35 -5.14 3.49 1.25
C TYR A 35 -4.24 4.68 0.90
N PHE A 36 -3.71 5.36 1.91
CA PHE A 36 -2.63 6.32 1.73
C PHE A 36 -1.33 5.75 2.29
N LEU A 37 -0.29 5.73 1.47
CA LEU A 37 1.08 5.54 1.94
C LEU A 37 1.74 6.90 2.06
N THR A 38 2.25 7.22 3.25
CA THR A 38 2.90 8.49 3.56
C THR A 38 4.32 8.26 4.07
N ILE A 39 5.30 8.96 3.49
CA ILE A 39 6.65 9.07 4.05
C ILE A 39 6.67 10.27 5.01
N THR A 40 7.03 10.01 6.26
CA THR A 40 7.22 11.04 7.28
C THR A 40 8.54 11.78 7.05
N ARG A 41 8.71 12.95 7.66
CA ARG A 41 9.98 13.71 7.61
C ARG A 41 11.20 12.94 8.14
N LYS A 42 10.97 11.92 8.98
CA LYS A 42 12.01 11.05 9.55
C LYS A 42 12.29 9.81 8.70
N GLY A 43 11.63 9.66 7.54
CA GLY A 43 11.79 8.50 6.66
C GLY A 43 10.90 7.30 6.99
N ASN A 44 10.11 7.35 8.07
CA ASN A 44 9.17 6.28 8.40
C ASN A 44 7.97 6.28 7.45
N LEU A 45 7.42 5.09 7.19
CA LEU A 45 6.21 4.89 6.40
C LEU A 45 4.98 4.76 7.30
N ILE A 46 3.88 5.36 6.86
CA ILE A 46 2.56 5.21 7.49
C ILE A 46 1.58 4.81 6.40
N LEU A 47 0.89 3.69 6.62
CA LEU A 47 -0.24 3.25 5.80
C LEU A 47 -1.53 3.56 6.56
N THR A 48 -2.40 4.39 5.97
CA THR A 48 -3.73 4.66 6.52
C THR A 48 -4.81 4.28 5.52
N ALA A 49 -5.99 3.86 6.01
CA ALA A 49 -7.15 3.80 5.14
C ALA A 49 -7.48 5.21 4.65
N ALA A 50 -7.73 5.37 3.36
CA ALA A 50 -8.46 6.53 2.88
C ALA A 50 -9.94 6.28 3.20
N ALA A 51 -10.68 7.34 3.54
CA ALA A 51 -12.14 7.22 3.65
C ALA A 51 -12.67 6.61 2.34
N ASP A 52 -13.67 5.73 2.44
CA ASP A 52 -14.30 5.14 1.26
C ASP A 52 -14.67 6.28 0.30
N VAL A 53 -14.04 6.30 -0.88
CA VAL A 53 -14.53 7.16 -1.95
C VAL A 53 -15.86 6.55 -2.35
N PRO A 54 -16.99 7.29 -2.26
CA PRO A 54 -18.25 6.81 -2.81
C PRO A 54 -17.98 6.45 -4.26
N ASN A 55 -18.23 5.20 -4.63
CA ASN A 55 -18.12 4.77 -6.00
C ASN A 55 -19.09 5.65 -6.84
N PRO A 56 -18.62 6.46 -7.80
CA PRO A 56 -19.49 7.34 -8.60
C PRO A 56 -20.40 6.56 -9.59
N GLN A 57 -20.58 5.26 -9.38
CA GLN A 57 -21.37 4.35 -10.21
C GLN A 57 -22.59 3.76 -9.50
N SER A 58 -22.94 4.27 -8.32
CA SER A 58 -24.08 3.78 -7.51
C SER A 58 -25.29 4.73 -7.56
N ASP A 59 -25.60 5.30 -8.73
CA ASP A 59 -26.78 6.15 -8.96
C ASP A 59 -27.29 5.95 -10.39
N LYS A 60 -27.66 4.71 -10.71
CA LYS A 60 -28.53 4.36 -11.84
C LYS A 60 -29.29 3.06 -11.53
N ASP A 61 -30.25 3.17 -10.62
CA ASP A 61 -31.40 2.26 -10.54
C ASP A 61 -32.66 3.10 -10.30
#